data_AF-A0A438MJJ1-F1
#
_entry.id   AF-A0A438MJJ1-F1
#
_cell.length_a   1.000
_cell.length_b   1.000
_cell.length_c   1.000
_cell.angle_alpha   90.00
_cell.angle_beta   90.00
_cell.angle_gamma   90.00
#
_symmetry.space_group_name_H-M   'P 1'
#
loop_
_entity.id
_entity.type
_entity.pdbx_description
1 polymer ?
#
loop_
_entity_poly.entity_id
_entity_poly.type
_entity_poly.pdbx_seq_one_letter_code
_entity_poly.pdbx_strand_id
1 'polypeptide(L)' 'MSFDRHLAEIAREYPQWTIWRSDAGRWWATRHHPLSAAQRDAGCAMTIDADDPDGLRDRLREQERRAGEPHRWGPGPAPP' A
#
# COMPACT_ATOMS: atom_id res chain seq x y z
N MET A 1 4.30 -20.63 -7.91
CA MET A 1 3.39 -19.76 -7.15
C MET A 1 3.99 -18.34 -7.08
N SER A 2 3.82 -17.53 -8.14
CA SER A 2 4.44 -16.18 -8.22
C SER A 2 3.66 -15.10 -7.46
N PHE A 3 2.35 -15.30 -7.29
CA PHE A 3 1.47 -14.29 -6.68
C PHE A 3 1.75 -14.08 -5.19
N ASP A 4 2.02 -15.15 -4.44
CA ASP A 4 2.36 -15.06 -3.01
C ASP A 4 3.65 -14.25 -2.77
N ARG A 5 4.64 -14.43 -3.64
CA ARG A 5 5.86 -13.62 -3.64
C ARG A 5 5.56 -12.14 -3.85
N HIS A 6 4.72 -11.81 -4.82
CA HIS A 6 4.34 -10.41 -5.07
C HIS A 6 3.53 -9.80 -3.92
N LEU A 7 2.62 -10.58 -3.29
CA LEU A 7 1.92 -10.15 -2.08
C LEU A 7 2.92 -9.79 -0.97
N ALA A 8 3.89 -10.68 -0.71
CA ALA A 8 4.92 -10.48 0.29
C ALA A 8 5.85 -9.30 -0.04
N GLU A 9 6.24 -9.12 -1.30
CA GLU A 9 7.06 -7.98 -1.73
C GLU A 9 6.33 -6.65 -1.50
N ILE A 10 5.08 -6.54 -1.95
CA ILE A 10 4.28 -5.32 -1.77
C ILE A 10 3.99 -5.06 -0.29
N ALA A 11 3.65 -6.09 0.49
CA ALA A 11 3.40 -5.92 1.93
C ALA A 11 4.65 -5.44 2.69
N ARG A 12 5.85 -5.83 2.23
CA ARG A 12 7.11 -5.34 2.80
C ARG A 12 7.40 -3.88 2.42
N GLU A 13 7.10 -3.49 1.19
CA GLU A 13 7.20 -2.10 0.73
C GLU A 13 6.21 -1.21 1.51
N TYR A 14 4.99 -1.71 1.75
CA TYR A 14 3.88 -0.96 2.32
C TYR A 14 3.37 -1.55 3.64
N PRO A 15 4.15 -1.51 4.73
CA PRO A 15 3.80 -2.17 6.01
C PRO A 15 2.52 -1.62 6.67
N GLN A 16 2.09 -0.41 6.30
CA GLN A 16 0.84 0.21 6.76
C GLN A 16 -0.42 -0.30 6.03
N TRP A 17 -0.26 -1.25 5.09
CA TRP A 17 -1.33 -1.85 4.32
C TRP A 17 -1.33 -3.38 4.44
N THR A 18 -2.52 -3.96 4.62
CA THR A 18 -2.76 -5.38 4.41
C THR A 18 -2.98 -5.64 2.93
N ILE A 19 -2.09 -6.39 2.30
CA ILE A 19 -2.20 -6.78 0.90
C ILE A 19 -2.77 -8.20 0.81
N TRP A 20 -3.80 -8.38 -0.01
CA TRP A 20 -4.43 -9.68 -0.21
C TRP A 20 -4.99 -9.79 -1.62
N ARG A 21 -5.22 -11.04 -2.07
CA ARG A 21 -5.83 -11.33 -3.36
C ARG A 21 -7.17 -12.00 -3.13
N SER A 22 -8.19 -11.54 -3.84
CA SER A 22 -9.49 -12.20 -3.88
C SER A 22 -9.45 -13.46 -4.74
N ASP A 23 -10.40 -14.37 -4.52
CA ASP A 23 -10.55 -15.61 -5.29
C ASP A 23 -10.77 -15.35 -6.81
N ALA A 24 -11.44 -14.23 -7.14
CA ALA A 24 -11.61 -13.75 -8.51
C ALA A 24 -10.31 -13.24 -9.17
N GLY A 25 -9.18 -13.30 -8.47
CA GLY A 25 -7.88 -12.92 -8.99
C GLY A 25 -7.54 -11.44 -8.86
N ARG A 26 -8.45 -10.61 -8.33
CA ARG A 26 -8.23 -9.17 -8.08
C ARG A 26 -7.39 -8.94 -6.83
N TRP A 27 -6.48 -7.98 -6.91
CA TRP A 27 -5.59 -7.54 -5.84
C TRP A 27 -6.25 -6.46 -5.01
N TRP A 28 -6.01 -6.49 -3.71
CA TRP A 28 -6.59 -5.57 -2.75
C TRP A 28 -5.54 -5.13 -1.74
N ALA A 29 -5.66 -3.88 -1.29
CA ALA A 29 -4.92 -3.35 -0.17
C ALA A 29 -5.86 -2.60 0.76
N THR A 30 -5.79 -2.91 2.05
CA THR A 30 -6.57 -2.22 3.10
C THR A 30 -5.63 -1.63 4.14
N ARG A 31 -5.78 -0.35 4.48
CA ARG A 31 -4.97 0.30 5.53
C ARG A 31 -5.35 -0.22 6.91
N HIS A 32 -4.37 -0.33 7.79
CA HIS A 32 -4.60 -0.65 9.20
C HIS A 32 -5.08 0.56 10.01
N HIS A 33 -4.72 1.77 9.58
CA HIS A 33 -4.97 2.99 10.32
C HIS A 33 -6.07 3.82 9.67
N PRO A 34 -6.95 4.45 10.46
CA PRO A 34 -7.93 5.37 9.94
C PRO A 34 -7.26 6.58 9.30
N LEU A 35 -7.87 7.11 8.26
CA LEU A 35 -7.40 8.33 7.59
C LEU A 35 -7.59 9.54 8.50
N SER A 36 -6.57 10.39 8.57
CA SER A 36 -6.69 11.72 9.17
C SER A 36 -7.63 12.61 8.37
N ALA A 37 -8.08 13.74 8.95
CA ALA A 37 -8.92 14.71 8.23
C ALA A 37 -8.23 15.22 6.95
N ALA A 38 -6.92 15.50 7.00
CA ALA A 38 -6.13 15.93 5.85
C ALA A 38 -6.03 14.84 4.77
N GLN A 39 -5.85 13.57 5.16
CA GLN A 39 -5.81 12.46 4.20
C GLN A 39 -7.16 12.23 3.54
N ARG A 40 -8.26 12.38 4.28
CA ARG A 40 -9.63 12.31 3.74
C ARG A 40 -9.90 13.44 2.75
N ASP A 41 -9.51 14.67 3.09
CA ASP A 41 -9.64 15.85 2.24
C ASP A 41 -8.82 15.69 0.94
N ALA A 42 -7.61 15.13 1.04
CA ALA A 42 -6.78 14.77 -0.10
C ALA A 42 -7.31 13.58 -0.94
N GLY A 43 -8.47 13.01 -0.60
CA GLY A 43 -9.08 11.90 -1.34
C GLY A 43 -8.33 10.58 -1.19
N CYS A 44 -7.69 10.33 -0.04
CA CYS A 44 -7.15 9.02 0.29
C CYS A 44 -8.29 8.01 0.52
N ALA A 45 -8.05 6.75 0.15
CA ALA A 45 -8.95 5.63 0.35
C ALA A 45 -8.43 4.72 1.47
N MET A 46 -9.37 4.10 2.22
CA MET A 46 -9.07 3.06 3.20
C MET A 46 -8.76 1.71 2.54
N THR A 47 -9.41 1.45 1.41
CA THR A 47 -9.29 0.21 0.65
C THR A 47 -9.17 0.55 -0.82
N ILE A 48 -8.21 -0.07 -1.49
CA ILE A 48 -7.98 0.06 -2.92
C ILE A 48 -7.87 -1.34 -3.54
N ASP A 49 -8.31 -1.46 -4.78
CA ASP A 49 -8.20 -2.69 -5.57
C ASP A 49 -7.35 -2.46 -6.83
N ALA A 50 -6.90 -3.54 -7.47
CA ALA A 50 -6.29 -3.52 -8.78
C ALA A 50 -6.36 -4.90 -9.44
N ASP A 51 -6.31 -4.94 -10.77
CA ASP A 51 -6.33 -6.22 -11.49
C ASP A 51 -4.99 -6.97 -11.40
N ASP A 52 -3.89 -6.23 -11.23
CA ASP A 52 -2.51 -6.74 -11.25
C ASP A 52 -1.65 -6.15 -10.13
N PRO A 53 -0.53 -6.82 -9.75
CA PRO A 53 0.35 -6.32 -8.68
C PRO A 53 0.96 -4.94 -8.97
N ASP A 54 1.32 -4.66 -10.22
CA ASP A 54 1.85 -3.34 -10.62
C ASP A 54 0.79 -2.25 -10.52
N GLY A 55 -0.46 -2.57 -10.88
CA GLY A 55 -1.59 -1.65 -10.71
C GLY A 55 -1.85 -1.35 -9.23
N LEU A 56 -1.71 -2.33 -8.35
CA LEU A 56 -1.86 -2.12 -6.91
C LEU A 56 -0.76 -1.20 -6.37
N ARG A 57 0.49 -1.42 -6.78
CA ARG A 57 1.63 -0.55 -6.42
C ARG A 57 1.42 0.89 -6.87
N ASP A 58 0.95 1.10 -8.10
CA ASP A 58 0.69 2.45 -8.60
C ASP A 58 -0.36 3.17 -7.74
N ARG A 59 -1.47 2.48 -7.41
CA ARG A 59 -2.48 3.04 -6.51
C ARG A 59 -1.93 3.30 -5.11
N LEU A 60 -1.10 2.42 -4.55
CA LEU A 60 -0.45 2.63 -3.24
C LEU A 60 0.45 3.87 -3.24
N ARG A 61 1.24 4.07 -4.30
CA ARG A 61 2.08 5.28 -4.46
C ARG A 61 1.23 6.54 -4.55
N GLU A 62 0.13 6.47 -5.27
CA GLU A 62 -0.82 7.58 -5.37
C GLU A 62 -1.45 7.92 -4.01
N GLN A 63 -1.78 6.90 -3.20
CA GLN A 63 -2.27 7.10 -1.83
C GLN A 63 -1.23 7.78 -0.93
N GLU A 64 0.05 7.41 -1.04
CA GLU A 64 1.13 8.06 -0.28
C GLU A 64 1.36 9.50 -0.73
N ARG A 65 1.34 9.75 -2.05
CA ARG A 65 1.43 11.11 -2.62
C ARG A 65 0.32 12.02 -2.10
N ARG A 66 -0.92 11.53 -2.10
CA ARG A 66 -2.09 12.25 -1.55
C ARG A 66 -1.98 12.46 -0.05
N ALA A 67 -1.49 11.45 0.66
CA ALA A 67 -1.29 11.55 2.10
C ALA A 67 -0.17 12.54 2.49
N GLY A 68 0.68 12.95 1.53
CA GLY A 68 1.87 13.75 1.81
C GLY A 68 2.94 12.98 2.57
N GLU A 69 2.81 11.66 2.65
CA GLU A 69 3.74 10.78 3.36
C GLU A 69 4.88 10.42 2.40
N PRO A 70 6.12 10.86 2.64
CA PRO A 70 7.24 10.32 1.90
C PRO A 70 7.38 8.84 2.28
N HIS A 71 7.31 7.96 1.28
CA HIS A 71 7.58 6.54 1.43
C HIS A 71 8.95 6.35 2.07
N ARG A 72 8.99 6.15 3.40
CA ARG A 72 10.24 5.97 4.15
C ARG A 72 10.74 4.54 3.98
N TRP A 73 10.98 4.11 2.75
CA TRP A 73 11.81 2.94 2.49
C TRP A 73 13.26 3.38 2.36
N GLY A 74 13.94 3.37 3.50
CA GLY A 74 15.40 3.34 3.59
C GLY A 74 15.78 2.55 4.83
N PRO A 75 16.81 1.68 4.80
CA PRO A 75 17.35 1.12 6.03
C PRO A 75 17.76 2.31 6.89
N GLY A 76 17.08 2.51 8.02
CA GLY A 76 17.41 3.61 8.92
C GLY A 76 18.90 3.56 9.28
N PRO A 77 19.60 4.70 9.39
CA PRO A 77 20.98 4.68 9.86
C PRO A 77 21.03 3.99 11.22
N ALA A 78 21.95 3.05 11.38
CA ALA A 78 22.20 2.40 12.66
C ALA A 78 22.46 3.47 13.73
N PRO A 79 21.88 3.35 14.94
CA PRO A 79 22.19 4.26 16.04
C PRO A 79 23.68 4.14 16.43
N PRO A 80 24.27 5.22 17.01
CA PRO A 80 25.70 5.31 17.28
C PRO A 80 26.23 4.25 18.25
#